data_AF-A0A3N5RV41-F1
#
_entry.id   AF-A0A3N5RV41-F1
#
_cell.length_a   1.000
_cell.length_b   1.000
_cell.length_c   1.000
_cell.angle_alpha   90.00
_cell.angle_beta   90.00
_cell.angle_gamma   90.00
#
_symmetry.space_group_name_H-M   'P 1'
#
loop_
_entity.id
_entity.type
_entity.pdbx_description
1 polymer ?
#
loop_
_entity_poly.entity_id
_entity_poly.type
_entity_poly.pdbx_seq_one_letter_code
_entity_poly.pdbx_strand_id
1 'polypeptide(L)'
;MRKRYFCKNCGSETSYRRSYCKYCDPTKPKDYRNTTIAEIRARSRYQANAWIRKLARRVYNESGGLQYCSNCGYSKHFEVCHIQPIEAFPEETTMSIVNSLDNLIALCPNCHWELDHGALSL
;
A
#
# COMPACT_ATOMS: atom_id res chain seq x y z
N MET A 1 22.82 -23.57 20.00
CA MET A 1 22.45 -23.86 18.60
C MET A 1 21.20 -23.04 18.26
N ARG A 2 21.19 -22.25 17.19
CA ARG A 2 20.02 -21.43 16.81
C ARG A 2 18.96 -22.32 16.14
N LYS A 3 17.74 -22.33 16.68
CA LYS A 3 16.61 -23.07 16.09
C LYS A 3 16.30 -22.52 14.70
N ARG A 4 16.24 -23.39 13.70
CA ARG A 4 15.83 -23.06 12.32
C ARG A 4 14.33 -23.23 12.16
N TYR A 5 13.76 -22.47 11.23
CA TYR A 5 12.34 -22.52 10.90
C TYR A 5 12.19 -22.79 9.41
N PHE A 6 11.14 -23.50 9.02
CA PHE A 6 10.94 -23.93 7.63
C PHE A 6 9.52 -23.64 7.17
N CYS A 7 9.38 -23.38 5.87
CA CYS A 7 8.09 -23.12 5.25
C CYS A 7 7.25 -24.39 5.22
N LYS A 8 6.01 -24.31 5.72
CA LYS A 8 5.04 -25.42 5.71
C LYS A 8 4.62 -25.89 4.31
N ASN A 9 4.83 -25.07 3.27
CA ASN A 9 4.42 -25.39 1.90
C ASN A 9 5.56 -25.93 1.03
N CYS A 10 6.76 -25.34 1.08
CA CYS A 10 7.87 -25.70 0.19
C CYS A 10 9.16 -26.14 0.90
N GLY A 11 9.17 -26.19 2.23
CA GLY A 11 10.34 -26.65 3.00
C GLY A 11 11.54 -25.69 3.04
N SER A 12 11.52 -24.56 2.33
CA SER A 12 12.61 -23.57 2.40
C SER A 12 12.80 -22.99 3.81
N GLU A 13 14.04 -22.69 4.19
CA GLU A 13 14.34 -22.04 5.48
C GLU A 13 13.70 -20.65 5.54
N THR A 14 13.00 -20.37 6.65
CA THR A 14 12.28 -19.12 6.87
C THR A 14 12.95 -18.27 7.94
N SER A 15 12.63 -16.98 7.95
CA SER A 15 12.99 -16.11 9.06
C SER A 15 12.23 -16.52 10.33
N TYR A 16 12.72 -16.04 11.49
CA TYR A 16 12.26 -16.43 12.82
C TYR A 16 10.74 -16.62 12.93
N ARG A 17 10.33 -17.86 13.29
CA ARG A 17 8.94 -18.27 13.55
C ARG A 17 7.94 -18.11 12.39
N ARG A 18 8.38 -17.91 11.15
CA ARG A 18 7.44 -17.84 10.01
C ARG A 18 7.01 -19.22 9.54
N SER A 19 5.68 -19.41 9.48
CA SER A 19 5.04 -20.61 8.92
C SER A 19 5.22 -20.75 7.41
N TYR A 20 5.40 -19.64 6.68
CA TYR A 20 5.53 -19.64 5.22
C TYR A 20 6.70 -18.77 4.75
N CYS A 21 7.35 -19.15 3.65
CA CYS A 21 8.33 -18.31 2.98
C CYS A 21 7.62 -17.15 2.24
N LYS A 22 8.39 -16.17 1.77
CA LYS A 22 7.83 -14.98 1.11
C LYS A 22 6.99 -15.28 -0.14
N TYR A 23 7.19 -16.44 -0.77
CA TYR A 23 6.52 -16.86 -2.01
C TYR A 23 5.32 -17.78 -1.77
N CYS A 24 5.26 -18.45 -0.62
CA CYS A 24 4.23 -19.43 -0.30
C CYS A 24 3.25 -18.95 0.77
N ASP A 25 3.40 -17.71 1.25
CA ASP A 25 2.53 -17.13 2.28
C ASP A 25 1.11 -16.93 1.73
N PRO A 26 0.12 -17.75 2.14
CA PRO A 26 -1.24 -17.69 1.60
C PRO A 26 -1.99 -16.44 2.07
N THR A 27 -1.48 -15.74 3.09
CA THR A 27 -2.07 -14.51 3.61
C THR A 27 -1.72 -13.29 2.76
N LYS A 28 -0.80 -13.43 1.81
CA LYS A 28 -0.44 -12.37 0.87
C LYS A 28 -1.21 -12.59 -0.44
N PRO A 29 -2.23 -11.76 -0.76
CA PRO A 29 -2.81 -11.80 -2.09
C PRO A 29 -1.70 -11.53 -3.11
N LYS A 30 -1.51 -12.47 -4.05
CA LYS A 30 -0.51 -12.38 -5.11
C LYS A 30 -0.86 -11.29 -6.13
N ASP A 31 -2.16 -11.07 -6.33
CA ASP A 31 -2.69 -10.02 -7.17
C ASP A 31 -3.93 -9.41 -6.51
N TYR A 32 -3.92 -8.10 -6.33
CA TYR A 32 -5.03 -7.32 -5.76
C TYR A 32 -5.61 -6.35 -6.78
N ARG A 33 -5.07 -6.30 -8.01
CA ARG A 33 -5.42 -5.29 -9.02
C ARG A 33 -6.92 -5.27 -9.31
N ASN A 34 -7.53 -6.44 -9.37
CA ASN A 34 -8.97 -6.62 -9.64
C ASN A 34 -9.83 -6.65 -8.37
N THR A 35 -9.23 -6.55 -7.18
CA THR A 35 -10.00 -6.51 -5.93
C THR A 35 -10.68 -5.16 -5.77
N THR A 36 -11.96 -5.13 -5.43
CA THR A 36 -12.72 -3.88 -5.25
C THR A 36 -12.56 -3.31 -3.84
N ILE A 37 -12.93 -2.04 -3.65
CA ILE A 37 -13.02 -1.43 -2.31
C ILE A 37 -13.98 -2.24 -1.41
N ALA A 38 -15.14 -2.64 -1.93
CA ALA A 38 -16.13 -3.45 -1.24
C ALA A 38 -15.53 -4.76 -0.71
N GLU A 39 -14.79 -5.48 -1.54
CA GLU A 39 -14.16 -6.75 -1.16
C GLU A 39 -13.11 -6.58 -0.06
N ILE A 40 -12.32 -5.50 -0.10
CA ILE A 40 -11.35 -5.20 0.97
C ILE A 40 -12.07 -4.85 2.27
N ARG A 41 -13.11 -4.01 2.21
CA ARG A 41 -13.92 -3.63 3.38
C ARG A 41 -14.61 -4.83 4.00
N ALA A 42 -15.12 -5.75 3.19
CA ALA A 42 -15.74 -7.00 3.66
C ALA A 42 -14.75 -7.90 4.41
N ARG A 43 -13.49 -7.98 3.96
CA ARG A 43 -12.44 -8.77 4.63
C ARG A 43 -11.95 -8.16 5.94
N SER A 44 -11.92 -6.83 6.03
CA SER A 44 -11.40 -6.15 7.23
C SER A 44 -11.97 -4.74 7.38
N ARG A 45 -13.19 -4.64 7.92
CA ARG A 45 -13.91 -3.37 8.10
C ARG A 45 -13.05 -2.26 8.72
N TYR A 46 -12.35 -2.56 9.82
CA TYR A 46 -11.56 -1.58 10.56
C TYR A 46 -10.18 -1.28 9.95
N GLN A 47 -9.63 -2.21 9.17
CA GLN A 47 -8.27 -2.08 8.62
C GLN A 47 -8.27 -1.86 7.10
N ALA A 48 -9.44 -1.75 6.46
CA ALA A 48 -9.57 -1.64 5.01
C ALA A 48 -8.69 -0.52 4.43
N ASN A 49 -8.81 0.69 4.97
CA ASN A 49 -8.02 1.84 4.49
C ASN A 49 -6.51 1.65 4.75
N ALA A 50 -6.13 1.02 5.88
CA ALA A 50 -4.73 0.70 6.15
C ALA A 50 -4.17 -0.32 5.14
N TRP A 51 -4.99 -1.29 4.72
CA TRP A 51 -4.66 -2.22 3.65
C TRP A 51 -4.54 -1.53 2.30
N ILE A 52 -5.49 -0.69 1.90
CA ILE A 52 -5.45 0.06 0.64
C ILE A 52 -4.16 0.91 0.56
N ARG A 53 -3.86 1.69 1.60
CA ARG A 53 -2.61 2.48 1.69
C ARG A 53 -1.34 1.63 1.67
N LYS A 54 -1.37 0.42 2.22
CA LYS A 54 -0.25 -0.54 2.13
C LYS A 54 -0.03 -1.01 0.70
N LEU A 55 -1.10 -1.24 -0.05
CA LEU A 55 -1.04 -1.61 -1.46
C LEU A 55 -0.57 -0.43 -2.32
N ALA A 56 -1.06 0.78 -2.09
CA ALA A 56 -0.59 2.01 -2.73
C ALA A 56 0.93 2.18 -2.61
N ARG A 57 1.47 2.10 -1.39
CA ARG A 57 2.91 2.15 -1.14
C ARG A 57 3.69 1.06 -1.87
N ARG A 58 3.11 -0.13 -2.06
CA ARG A 58 3.76 -1.18 -2.84
C ARG A 58 3.86 -0.77 -4.31
N VAL A 59 2.73 -0.39 -4.94
CA VAL A 59 2.69 0.03 -6.34
C VAL A 59 3.69 1.16 -6.60
N TYR A 60 3.68 2.20 -5.76
CA TYR A 60 4.54 3.37 -5.92
C TYR A 60 6.03 3.05 -5.78
N ASN A 61 6.40 2.20 -4.81
CA ASN A 61 7.81 1.82 -4.64
C ASN A 61 8.29 0.89 -5.77
N GLU A 62 7.43 0.00 -6.27
CA GLU A 62 7.76 -0.90 -7.38
C GLU A 62 7.91 -0.15 -8.72
N SER A 63 7.26 1.02 -8.88
CA SER A 63 7.43 1.87 -10.07
C SER A 63 8.69 2.73 -10.06
N GLY A 64 9.42 2.78 -8.95
CA GLY A 64 10.56 3.69 -8.79
C GLY A 64 10.16 5.16 -8.63
N GLY A 65 8.99 5.43 -8.03
CA GLY A 65 8.52 6.78 -7.76
C GLY A 65 9.47 7.63 -6.90
N LEU A 66 9.25 8.95 -6.90
CA LEU A 66 10.09 9.91 -6.18
C LEU A 66 10.11 9.63 -4.68
N GLN A 67 11.28 9.80 -4.06
CA GLN A 67 11.47 9.59 -2.62
C GLN A 67 11.58 10.90 -1.85
N TYR A 68 10.97 11.95 -2.37
CA TYR A 68 10.91 13.29 -1.78
C TYR A 68 9.55 13.92 -2.12
N CYS A 69 9.18 14.96 -1.39
CA CYS A 69 7.93 15.68 -1.61
C CYS A 69 7.89 16.30 -3.01
N SER A 70 6.94 15.88 -3.84
CA SER A 70 6.71 16.42 -5.18
C SER A 70 6.26 17.88 -5.18
N ASN A 71 5.68 18.38 -4.08
CA ASN A 71 5.23 19.77 -3.96
C ASN A 71 6.35 20.73 -3.53
N CYS A 72 7.05 20.45 -2.42
CA CYS A 72 7.99 21.38 -1.81
C CYS A 72 9.47 20.93 -1.83
N GLY A 73 9.76 19.74 -2.38
CA GLY A 73 11.12 19.22 -2.49
C GLY A 73 11.74 18.66 -1.21
N TYR A 74 11.02 18.65 -0.08
CA TYR A 74 11.53 18.06 1.17
C TYR A 74 11.89 16.57 0.99
N SER A 75 13.15 16.23 1.26
CA SER A 75 13.74 14.93 0.88
C SER A 75 14.09 13.99 2.04
N LYS A 76 13.86 14.39 3.29
CA LYS A 76 14.19 13.54 4.45
C LYS A 76 13.10 12.52 4.79
N HIS A 77 11.85 12.81 4.43
CA HIS A 77 10.72 11.92 4.67
C HIS A 77 9.58 12.24 3.69
N PHE A 78 8.94 11.20 3.18
CA PHE A 78 7.77 11.31 2.31
C PHE A 78 6.73 10.24 2.68
N GLU A 79 5.50 10.52 2.31
CA GLU A 79 4.33 9.66 2.39
C GLU A 79 3.77 9.48 0.97
N VAL A 80 3.25 8.29 0.67
CA VAL A 80 2.54 8.03 -0.59
C VAL A 80 1.08 8.35 -0.35
N CYS A 81 0.62 9.43 -0.97
CA CYS A 81 -0.71 10.00 -0.81
C CYS A 81 -1.55 9.72 -2.04
N HIS A 82 -2.87 9.65 -1.85
CA HIS A 82 -3.83 9.59 -2.96
C HIS A 82 -4.21 11.01 -3.38
N ILE A 83 -4.14 11.34 -4.67
CA ILE A 83 -4.55 12.66 -5.18
C ILE A 83 -6.08 12.81 -5.06
N GLN A 84 -6.82 11.83 -5.60
CA GLN A 84 -8.23 11.64 -5.32
C GLN A 84 -8.37 10.72 -4.10
N PRO A 85 -9.03 11.15 -3.01
CA PRO A 85 -9.10 10.37 -1.78
C PRO A 85 -9.91 9.07 -1.97
N ILE A 86 -9.57 8.03 -1.20
CA ILE A 86 -10.18 6.69 -1.30
C ILE A 86 -11.72 6.75 -1.20
N GLU A 87 -12.25 7.65 -0.37
CA GLU A 87 -13.68 7.83 -0.15
C GLU A 87 -14.45 8.48 -1.31
N ALA A 88 -13.74 9.12 -2.25
CA ALA A 88 -14.34 9.68 -3.46
C ALA A 88 -14.58 8.62 -4.56
N PHE A 89 -14.17 7.37 -4.33
CA PHE A 89 -14.37 6.27 -5.27
C PHE A 89 -15.60 5.43 -4.88
N PRO A 90 -16.42 5.00 -5.87
CA PRO A 90 -17.46 3.98 -5.66
C PRO A 90 -16.91 2.66 -5.12
N GLU A 91 -17.71 1.88 -4.37
CA GLU A 91 -17.21 0.68 -3.69
C GLU A 91 -16.79 -0.45 -4.66
N GLU A 92 -17.33 -0.46 -5.87
CA GLU A 92 -16.99 -1.37 -6.97
C GLU A 92 -15.66 -1.03 -7.66
N THR A 93 -15.06 0.13 -7.34
CA THR A 93 -13.79 0.53 -7.93
C THR A 93 -12.68 -0.43 -7.54
N THR A 94 -11.90 -0.87 -8.52
CA THR A 94 -10.80 -1.81 -8.31
C THR A 94 -9.54 -1.12 -7.79
N MET A 95 -8.68 -1.88 -7.09
CA MET A 95 -7.42 -1.33 -6.58
C MET A 95 -6.45 -0.91 -7.68
N SER A 96 -6.56 -1.43 -8.90
CA SER A 96 -5.78 -0.93 -10.05
C SER A 96 -6.10 0.51 -10.40
N ILE A 97 -7.32 0.96 -10.13
CA ILE A 97 -7.75 2.35 -10.35
C ILE A 97 -7.41 3.18 -9.12
N VAL A 98 -7.83 2.76 -7.91
CA VAL A 98 -7.60 3.52 -6.68
C VAL A 98 -6.11 3.76 -6.42
N ASN A 99 -5.26 2.76 -6.68
CA ASN A 99 -3.81 2.83 -6.47
C ASN A 99 -3.04 2.93 -7.81
N SER A 100 -3.64 3.49 -8.85
CA SER A 100 -2.93 3.80 -10.09
C SER A 100 -1.81 4.82 -9.81
N LEU A 101 -0.72 4.79 -10.58
CA LEU A 101 0.35 5.78 -10.42
C LEU A 101 -0.13 7.21 -10.67
N ASP A 102 -1.14 7.38 -11.52
CA ASP A 102 -1.76 8.68 -11.80
C ASP A 102 -2.55 9.22 -10.60
N ASN A 103 -2.95 8.36 -9.65
CA ASN A 103 -3.62 8.75 -8.42
C ASN A 103 -2.68 8.77 -7.20
N LEU A 104 -1.38 8.52 -7.37
CA LEU A 104 -0.43 8.45 -6.26
C LEU A 104 0.64 9.52 -6.38
N ILE A 105 0.94 10.18 -5.26
CA ILE A 105 1.97 11.21 -5.19
C ILE A 105 2.80 11.08 -3.91
N ALA A 106 4.09 11.39 -3.99
CA ALA A 106 4.96 11.49 -2.81
C ALA A 106 4.86 12.90 -2.22
N LEU A 107 4.45 13.03 -0.95
CA LEU A 107 4.38 14.32 -0.24
C LEU A 107 5.08 14.22 1.11
N CYS A 108 5.59 15.33 1.63
CA CYS A 108 5.98 15.39 3.04
C CYS A 108 4.71 15.46 3.92
N PRO A 109 4.80 15.18 5.23
CA PRO A 109 3.62 15.18 6.11
C PRO A 109 2.84 16.50 6.12
N ASN A 110 3.53 17.64 5.95
CA ASN A 110 2.86 18.94 5.89
C ASN A 110 2.04 19.11 4.61
N CYS A 111 2.64 18.85 3.45
CA CYS A 111 1.92 18.98 2.16
C CYS A 111 0.83 17.92 2.00
N HIS A 112 1.01 16.73 2.58
CA HIS A 112 -0.04 15.73 2.67
C HIS A 112 -1.23 16.25 3.48
N TRP A 113 -0.96 16.81 4.67
CA TRP A 113 -2.01 17.42 5.49
C TRP A 113 -2.72 18.55 4.75
N GLU A 114 -1.98 19.42 4.06
CA GLU A 114 -2.56 20.52 3.26
C GLU A 114 -3.46 20.00 2.14
N LEU A 115 -3.08 18.92 1.45
CA LEU A 115 -3.89 18.30 0.41
C LEU A 115 -5.19 17.74 0.98
N ASP A 116 -5.11 16.94 2.05
CA ASP A 116 -6.27 16.31 2.70
C ASP A 116 -7.28 17.34 3.23
N HIS A 117 -6.84 18.56 3.55
CA HIS A 117 -7.66 19.64 4.10
C HIS A 117 -8.00 20.73 3.08
N GLY A 118 -7.68 20.52 1.78
CA GLY A 118 -7.99 21.47 0.71
C GLY A 118 -7.19 22.77 0.75
N ALA A 119 -6.11 22.83 1.52
CA ALA A 119 -5.15 23.95 1.53
C ALA A 119 -4.13 23.84 0.38
N LEU A 120 -3.97 22.65 -0.22
CA LEU A 120 -3.18 22.39 -1.40
C LEU A 120 -4.07 21.75 -2.49
N SER A 121 -3.92 22.21 -3.73
CA SER A 121 -4.61 21.67 -4.92
C SER A 121 -3.54 21.22 -5.93
N LEU A 122 -3.67 19.98 -6.41
CA LEU A 122 -2.71 19.31 -7.30
C LEU A 122 -3.40 18.77 -8.56
#